data_AF-J9DZF5-F1
#
_entry.id   AF-J9DZF5-F1
#
_cell.length_a   1.000
_cell.length_b   1.000
_cell.length_c   1.000
_cell.angle_alpha   90.00
_cell.angle_beta   90.00
_cell.angle_gamma   90.00
#
_symmetry.space_group_name_H-M   'P 1'
#
loop_
_entity.id
_entity.type
_entity.pdbx_description
1 polymer ?
#
loop_
_entity_poly.entity_id
_entity_poly.type
_entity_poly.pdbx_seq_one_letter_code
_entity_poly.pdbx_strand_id
1 'polypeptide(L)'
;MAAVTQNGTIDGTDYKRPAYNEMTSKDYYFDSYAHFGIHEEMLKDEVRTITYRNAIYHNKHLFKDKVVMDVGSGTGILSMFAAKAGARRVIA
;
A
#
# COMPACT_ATOMS: atom_id res chain seq x y z
N MET A 1 16.77 -29.96 1.90
CA MET A 1 15.32 -30.27 1.87
C MET A 1 14.67 -29.72 3.12
N ALA A 2 13.94 -28.62 3.00
CA ALA A 2 12.98 -28.19 4.00
C ALA A 2 11.74 -27.75 3.22
N ALA A 3 10.69 -28.55 3.26
CA ALA A 3 9.41 -28.20 2.65
C ALA A 3 8.77 -27.12 3.53
N VAL A 4 8.73 -25.89 3.04
CA VAL A 4 7.94 -24.82 3.66
C VAL A 4 6.50 -25.03 3.23
N THR A 5 5.65 -25.53 4.14
CA THR A 5 4.20 -25.64 3.94
C THR A 5 3.59 -24.24 3.85
N GLN A 6 3.14 -23.84 2.65
CA GLN A 6 2.55 -22.52 2.36
C GLN A 6 1.01 -22.53 2.50
N ASN A 7 0.49 -22.88 3.67
CA ASN A 7 -0.94 -22.72 3.94
C ASN A 7 -1.14 -21.65 5.01
N GLY A 8 -1.48 -20.43 4.57
CA GLY A 8 -1.97 -19.36 5.43
C GLY A 8 -3.43 -19.06 5.10
N THR A 9 -4.31 -19.13 6.09
CA THR A 9 -5.72 -18.72 5.98
C THR A 9 -5.85 -17.21 6.17
N ILE A 10 -6.47 -16.54 5.20
CA ILE A 10 -6.98 -15.16 5.32
C ILE A 10 -8.48 -15.17 5.03
N ASP A 11 -9.27 -14.61 5.95
CA ASP A 11 -10.74 -14.45 5.88
C ASP A 11 -11.55 -15.70 5.47
N GLY A 12 -11.17 -16.87 5.96
CA GLY A 12 -11.99 -18.09 5.84
C GLY A 12 -12.17 -18.62 4.41
N THR A 13 -11.38 -18.13 3.46
CA THR A 13 -11.32 -18.65 2.09
C THR A 13 -9.96 -19.28 1.82
N ASP A 14 -9.96 -20.49 1.26
CA ASP A 14 -8.75 -21.18 0.82
C ASP A 14 -8.15 -20.42 -0.38
N TYR A 15 -7.27 -19.46 -0.12
CA TYR A 15 -6.48 -18.84 -1.18
C TYR A 15 -5.38 -19.80 -1.62
N LYS A 16 -5.67 -20.62 -2.64
CA LYS A 16 -4.63 -21.38 -3.34
C LYS A 16 -3.83 -20.42 -4.21
N ARG A 17 -2.54 -20.24 -3.88
CA ARG A 17 -1.62 -19.55 -4.81
C ARG A 17 -1.69 -20.25 -6.17
N PRO A 18 -1.90 -19.51 -7.28
CA PRO A 18 -1.90 -20.09 -8.61
C PRO A 18 -0.56 -20.79 -8.87
N ALA A 19 -0.60 -21.87 -9.66
CA ALA A 19 0.62 -22.54 -10.06
C ALA A 19 1.51 -21.59 -10.88
N TYR A 20 2.83 -21.80 -10.87
CA TYR A 20 3.79 -20.89 -11.52
C TYR A 20 3.49 -20.63 -13.01
N ASN A 21 2.94 -21.63 -13.71
CA ASN A 21 2.50 -21.55 -15.11
C ASN A 21 1.15 -20.84 -15.31
N GLU A 22 0.41 -20.57 -14.24
CA GLU A 22 -0.88 -19.87 -14.24
C GLU A 22 -0.75 -18.41 -13.73
N MET A 23 0.40 -18.05 -13.15
CA MET A 23 0.67 -16.69 -12.70
C MET A 23 0.71 -15.75 -13.90
N THR A 24 -0.14 -14.73 -13.86
CA THR A 24 -0.16 -13.65 -14.83
C THR A 24 0.74 -12.50 -14.37
N SER A 25 1.02 -11.55 -15.27
CA SER A 25 1.77 -10.34 -14.91
C SER A 25 1.12 -9.56 -13.74
N LYS A 26 -0.21 -9.68 -13.58
CA LYS A 26 -0.95 -9.08 -12.46
C LYS A 26 -0.53 -9.69 -11.13
N ASP A 27 -0.39 -11.01 -11.06
CA ASP A 27 -0.03 -11.73 -9.84
C ASP A 27 1.39 -11.38 -9.41
N TYR A 28 2.33 -11.35 -10.36
CA TYR A 28 3.70 -10.89 -10.10
C TYR A 28 3.77 -9.43 -9.65
N TYR A 29 2.98 -8.55 -10.27
CA TYR A 29 2.92 -7.14 -9.89
C TYR A 29 2.48 -6.98 -8.43
N PHE A 30 1.36 -7.59 -8.04
CA PHE A 30 0.87 -7.48 -6.65
C PHE A 30 1.79 -8.18 -5.65
N ASP A 31 2.35 -9.35 -5.98
CA ASP A 31 3.26 -10.09 -5.08
C ASP A 31 4.58 -9.33 -4.87
N SER A 32 5.07 -8.61 -5.89
CA SER A 32 6.24 -7.74 -5.72
C SER A 32 6.00 -6.66 -4.65
N TYR A 33 4.84 -6.01 -4.67
CA TYR A 33 4.45 -5.03 -3.67
C TYR A 33 4.01 -5.66 -2.33
N ALA A 34 3.92 -6.98 -2.20
CA ALA A 34 3.79 -7.60 -0.87
C ALA A 34 5.13 -7.62 -0.12
N HIS A 35 6.26 -7.45 -0.82
CA HIS A 35 7.58 -7.46 -0.21
C HIS A 35 7.95 -6.11 0.43
N PHE A 36 8.36 -6.14 1.70
CA PHE A 36 8.71 -4.91 2.44
C PHE A 36 9.85 -4.11 1.80
N GLY A 37 10.79 -4.78 1.13
CA GLY A 37 11.94 -4.13 0.50
C GLY A 37 11.56 -3.10 -0.57
N ILE A 38 10.51 -3.35 -1.35
CA ILE A 38 10.04 -2.39 -2.36
C ILE A 38 9.44 -1.15 -1.67
N HIS A 39 8.69 -1.35 -0.58
CA HIS A 39 8.16 -0.24 0.22
C HIS A 39 9.25 0.54 0.94
N GLU A 40 10.29 -0.12 1.43
CA GLU A 40 11.42 0.52 2.08
C GLU A 40 12.19 1.41 1.10
N GLU A 41 12.48 0.92 -0.11
CA GLU A 41 13.10 1.70 -1.18
C GLU A 41 12.25 2.93 -1.53
N MET A 42 10.95 2.71 -1.72
CA MET A 42 9.99 3.78 -1.95
C MET A 42 10.01 4.83 -0.82
N LEU A 43 9.97 4.42 0.45
CA LEU A 43 9.95 5.33 1.59
C LEU A 43 11.28 6.09 1.77
N LYS A 44 12.41 5.46 1.42
CA LYS A 44 13.75 6.08 1.44
C LYS A 44 13.98 7.05 0.29
N ASP A 45 13.20 6.97 -0.79
CA ASP A 45 13.13 8.05 -1.76
C ASP A 45 12.49 9.29 -1.11
N GLU A 46 13.36 10.16 -0.61
CA GLU A 46 12.97 11.39 0.07
C GLU A 46 12.28 12.37 -0.85
N VAL A 47 12.77 12.54 -2.09
CA VAL A 47 12.19 13.49 -3.04
C VAL A 47 10.74 13.11 -3.31
N ARG A 48 10.48 11.83 -3.60
CA ARG A 48 9.12 11.29 -3.78
C ARG A 48 8.27 11.48 -2.52
N THR A 49 8.72 10.98 -1.37
CA THR A 49 7.91 10.92 -0.14
C THR A 49 7.62 12.31 0.43
N ILE A 50 8.62 13.20 0.45
CA ILE A 50 8.47 14.58 0.95
C ILE A 50 7.62 15.42 0.00
N THR A 51 7.70 15.19 -1.31
CA THR A 51 6.87 15.92 -2.27
C THR A 51 5.38 15.66 -2.03
N TYR A 52 4.97 14.40 -1.88
CA TYR A 52 3.59 14.07 -1.51
C TYR A 52 3.19 14.66 -0.16
N ARG A 53 4.05 14.53 0.87
CA ARG A 53 3.80 15.12 2.19
C ARG A 53 3.56 16.63 2.09
N ASN A 54 4.42 17.34 1.38
CA ASN A 54 4.36 18.79 1.26
C ASN A 54 3.13 19.22 0.44
N ALA A 55 2.82 18.52 -0.65
CA ALA A 55 1.61 18.77 -1.44
C ALA A 55 0.34 18.70 -0.58
N ILE A 56 0.27 17.72 0.32
CA ILE A 56 -0.86 17.57 1.26
C ILE A 56 -0.79 18.63 2.37
N TYR A 57 0.36 18.77 3.05
CA TYR A 57 0.48 19.60 4.26
C TYR A 57 0.48 21.10 4.00
N HIS A 58 0.89 21.56 2.82
CA HIS A 58 0.80 22.97 2.44
C HIS A 58 -0.60 23.33 1.92
N ASN A 59 -1.45 22.33 1.63
CA ASN A 59 -2.80 22.52 1.12
C ASN A 59 -3.86 21.89 2.02
N LYS A 60 -3.68 21.91 3.35
CA LYS A 60 -4.62 21.28 4.31
C LYS A 60 -6.07 21.70 4.12
N HIS A 61 -6.32 22.92 3.63
CA HIS A 61 -7.68 23.40 3.34
C HIS A 61 -8.42 22.54 2.31
N LEU A 62 -7.71 21.85 1.41
CA LEU A 62 -8.28 20.89 0.45
C LEU A 62 -8.61 19.53 1.09
N PHE A 63 -7.96 19.18 2.20
CA PHE A 63 -8.11 17.87 2.86
C PHE A 63 -9.02 17.94 4.09
N LYS A 64 -9.04 19.09 4.79
CA LYS A 64 -9.78 19.26 6.04
C LYS A 64 -11.26 18.93 5.87
N ASP A 65 -11.75 18.06 6.74
CA ASP A 65 -13.12 17.57 6.81
C ASP A 65 -13.60 16.83 5.55
N LYS A 66 -12.69 16.39 4.66
CA LYS A 66 -13.01 15.64 3.43
C LYS A 66 -12.89 14.14 3.61
N VAL A 67 -13.52 13.40 2.70
CA VAL A 67 -13.31 11.96 2.53
C VAL A 67 -12.26 11.77 1.44
N VAL A 68 -11.20 11.04 1.74
CA VAL A 68 -10.05 10.82 0.85
C VAL A 68 -9.94 9.33 0.52
N MET A 69 -9.63 9.01 -0.74
CA MET A 69 -9.33 7.64 -1.21
C MET A 69 -7.85 7.57 -1.59
N ASP A 70 -7.11 6.60 -1.02
CA ASP A 70 -5.71 6.31 -1.33
C ASP A 70 -5.63 5.04 -2.17
N VAL A 71 -5.43 5.18 -3.48
CA VAL A 71 -5.45 4.06 -4.42
C VAL A 71 -4.05 3.44 -4.50
N GLY A 72 -3.92 2.18 -4.08
CA GLY A 72 -2.62 1.52 -3.97
C GLY A 72 -1.87 2.00 -2.73
N SER A 73 -2.56 2.05 -1.58
CA SER A 73 -2.09 2.65 -0.33
C SER A 73 -0.80 2.04 0.22
N GLY A 74 -0.50 0.77 -0.11
CA GLY A 74 0.73 0.09 0.28
C GLY A 74 0.89 0.09 1.81
N THR A 75 1.95 0.73 2.30
CA THR A 75 2.18 0.90 3.75
C THR A 75 1.25 1.93 4.43
N GLY A 76 0.41 2.61 3.66
CA GLY A 76 -0.54 3.62 4.14
C GLY A 76 0.08 4.98 4.46
N ILE A 77 1.33 5.25 4.04
CA ILE A 77 2.02 6.49 4.39
C ILE A 77 1.31 7.76 3.87
N LEU A 78 0.74 7.69 2.66
CA LEU A 78 0.00 8.82 2.08
C LEU A 78 -1.35 9.01 2.78
N SER A 79 -2.04 7.91 3.09
CA SER A 79 -3.22 7.92 3.96
C SER A 79 -2.97 8.57 5.31
N MET A 80 -1.83 8.28 5.97
CA MET A 80 -1.45 8.90 7.23
C MET A 80 -1.19 10.41 7.08
N PHE A 81 -0.60 10.85 5.97
CA PHE A 81 -0.47 12.29 5.68
C PHE A 81 -1.83 12.97 5.49
N ALA A 82 -2.75 12.36 4.72
CA ALA A 82 -4.09 12.90 4.52
C ALA A 82 -4.86 13.01 5.85
N ALA A 83 -4.78 11.99 6.69
CA ALA A 83 -5.38 12.01 8.03
C ALA A 83 -4.79 13.14 8.89
N LYS A 84 -3.46 13.29 8.93
CA LYS A 84 -2.79 14.37 9.69
C LYS A 84 -3.05 15.77 9.14
N ALA A 85 -3.42 15.88 7.86
CA ALA A 85 -3.87 17.12 7.23
C ALA A 85 -5.33 17.49 7.56
N GLY A 86 -6.06 16.62 8.27
CA GLY A 86 -7.40 16.88 8.77
C GLY A 86 -8.52 16.23 7.97
N ALA A 87 -8.23 15.22 7.14
CA ALA A 87 -9.29 14.46 6.48
C ALA A 87 -10.26 13.85 7.51
N ARG A 88 -11.56 13.95 7.24
CA ARG A 88 -12.62 13.38 8.07
C ARG A 88 -12.57 11.85 8.06
N ARG A 89 -12.27 11.28 6.91
CA ARG A 89 -12.13 9.83 6.70
C ARG A 89 -11.16 9.59 5.56
N VAL A 90 -10.26 8.63 5.73
CA VAL A 90 -9.41 8.10 4.66
C VAL A 90 -9.84 6.66 4.42
N ILE A 91 -10.00 6.29 3.15
CA ILE A 91 -10.23 4.92 2.68
C ILE A 91 -8.95 4.52 1.94
N ALA A 92 -8.38 3.39 2.34
CA ALA A 92 -7.07 2.94 1.91
C ALA A 92 -7.10 1.45 1.60
#